data_AF-A0A2U1L0H3-F1
#
_entry.id   AF-A0A2U1L0H3-F1
#
_cell.length_a   1.000
_cell.length_b   1.000
_cell.length_c   1.000
_cell.angle_alpha   90.00
_cell.angle_beta   90.00
_cell.angle_gamma   90.00
#
_symmetry.space_group_name_H-M   'P 1'
#
loop_
_entity.id
_entity.type
_entity.pdbx_description
1 polymer ?
#
loop_
_entity_poly.entity_id
_entity_poly.type
_entity_poly.pdbx_seq_one_letter_code
_entity_poly.pdbx_strand_id
1 'polypeptide(L)'
;MVILAEKMRQKLISGSSSQEDAINDEMGSKEEMQDWLLRVGSVDMSFIMEFAENLILRMMEDPVERDRKFREHVYHMKERCTKTKEMWGYPIRPYGFWTFDRHNAQINQVEGRRDPYDDLLQDQQTEASSSSK
;
A
#
# COMPACT_ATOMS: atom_id res chain seq x y z
N MET A 1 -28.10 -23.55 -7.22
CA MET A 1 -29.10 -22.50 -7.52
C MET A 1 -30.52 -23.06 -7.60
N VAL A 2 -30.78 -24.14 -8.35
CA VAL A 2 -32.14 -24.73 -8.50
C VAL A 2 -32.72 -25.29 -7.19
N ILE A 3 -31.89 -25.97 -6.37
CA ILE A 3 -32.32 -26.57 -5.10
C ILE A 3 -32.78 -25.52 -4.07
N LEU A 4 -32.17 -24.33 -4.08
CA LEU A 4 -32.54 -23.24 -3.17
C LEU A 4 -33.90 -22.64 -3.55
N ALA A 5 -34.17 -22.51 -4.85
CA ALA A 5 -35.42 -22.01 -5.37
C ALA A 5 -36.59 -22.96 -5.06
N GLU A 6 -36.40 -24.27 -5.17
CA GLU A 6 -37.41 -25.26 -4.77
C GLU A 6 -37.69 -25.23 -3.27
N LYS A 7 -36.64 -25.06 -2.44
CA LYS A 7 -36.77 -24.97 -0.98
C LYS A 7 -37.53 -23.72 -0.54
N MET A 8 -37.35 -22.60 -1.24
CA MET A 8 -38.14 -21.38 -1.01
C MET A 8 -39.60 -21.54 -1.44
N ARG A 9 -39.86 -22.24 -2.54
CA ARG A 9 -41.22 -22.48 -3.05
C ARG A 9 -42.03 -23.41 -2.13
N GLN A 10 -41.41 -24.47 -1.61
CA GLN A 10 -42.05 -25.35 -0.63
C GLN A 10 -42.39 -24.62 0.68
N LYS A 11 -41.52 -23.68 1.09
CA LYS A 11 -41.74 -22.86 2.29
C LYS A 11 -42.87 -21.85 2.14
N LEU A 12 -43.14 -21.39 0.91
CA LEU A 12 -44.29 -20.52 0.59
C LEU A 12 -45.61 -21.29 0.51
N ILE A 13 -45.59 -22.55 0.04
CA ILE A 13 -46.81 -23.37 -0.11
C ILE A 13 -47.25 -24.00 1.23
N SER A 14 -46.30 -24.32 2.12
CA SER A 14 -46.59 -24.91 3.44
C SER A 14 -47.22 -23.95 4.47
N GLY A 15 -47.40 -22.67 4.13
CA GLY A 15 -47.94 -21.65 5.04
C GLY A 15 -49.47 -21.56 5.10
N SER A 16 -50.20 -22.41 4.36
CA SER A 16 -51.66 -22.33 4.30
C SER A 16 -52.32 -23.55 4.94
N SER A 17 -52.50 -23.49 6.26
CA SER A 17 -53.51 -24.29 6.96
C SER A 17 -54.17 -23.40 8.02
N SER A 18 -55.44 -23.09 7.79
CA SER A 18 -56.31 -22.37 8.72
C SER A 18 -56.56 -23.20 9.98
N GLN A 19 -56.52 -22.56 11.15
CA GLN A 19 -57.22 -23.02 12.34
C GLN A 19 -57.58 -21.82 13.25
N GLU A 20 -58.85 -21.43 13.13
CA GLU A 20 -59.88 -21.13 14.14
C GLU A 20 -59.54 -20.48 15.51
N ASP A 21 -60.50 -19.64 15.90
CA ASP A 21 -60.96 -19.30 17.26
C ASP A 21 -60.35 -18.11 18.02
N ALA A 22 -61.18 -17.07 18.05
CA ALA A 22 -61.61 -16.31 19.22
C ALA A 22 -60.81 -16.53 20.51
N ILE A 23 -60.10 -15.49 20.95
CA ILE A 23 -60.30 -14.74 22.20
C ILE A 23 -59.40 -13.52 22.06
N ASN A 24 -60.00 -12.42 21.65
CA ASN A 24 -59.40 -11.11 21.63
C ASN A 24 -59.83 -10.44 22.94
N ASP A 25 -58.99 -10.46 23.97
CA ASP A 25 -59.01 -9.51 25.09
C ASP A 25 -57.70 -9.63 25.88
N GLU A 26 -57.05 -8.50 26.12
CA GLU A 26 -55.94 -8.31 27.07
C GLU A 26 -54.51 -8.66 26.62
N MET A 27 -54.03 -8.06 25.53
CA MET A 27 -52.61 -7.75 25.37
C MET A 27 -52.52 -6.37 24.70
N GLY A 28 -51.97 -5.40 25.42
CA GLY A 28 -51.95 -3.96 25.06
C GLY A 28 -51.70 -3.71 23.57
N SER A 29 -52.47 -2.78 23.02
CA SER A 29 -52.53 -2.52 21.59
C SER A 29 -51.12 -2.44 21.01
N LYS A 30 -50.88 -3.12 19.89
CA LYS A 30 -49.60 -3.14 19.18
C LYS A 30 -49.06 -1.72 18.91
N GLU A 31 -49.96 -0.74 18.88
CA GLU A 31 -49.69 0.69 18.77
C GLU A 31 -49.09 1.30 20.05
N GLU A 32 -49.53 0.87 21.24
CA GLU A 32 -48.96 1.31 22.53
C GLU A 32 -47.58 0.71 22.78
N MET A 33 -47.36 -0.55 22.36
CA MET A 33 -46.01 -1.14 22.37
C MET A 33 -45.07 -0.43 21.41
N GLN A 34 -45.58 0.03 20.25
CA GLN A 34 -44.79 0.81 19.29
C GLN A 34 -44.53 2.23 19.80
N ASP A 35 -45.50 2.88 20.44
CA ASP A 35 -45.34 4.20 21.07
C ASP A 35 -44.34 4.15 22.24
N TRP A 36 -44.39 3.10 23.06
CA TRP A 36 -43.41 2.87 24.11
C TRP A 36 -41.99 2.69 23.54
N LEU A 37 -41.85 1.93 22.46
CA LEU A 37 -40.56 1.74 21.79
C LEU A 37 -40.05 3.03 21.12
N LEU A 38 -40.93 3.85 20.55
CA LEU A 38 -40.60 5.15 19.97
C LEU A 38 -40.21 6.18 21.06
N ARG A 39 -40.85 6.11 22.23
CA ARG A 39 -40.66 7.02 23.35
C ARG A 39 -39.43 6.70 24.20
N VAL A 40 -39.12 5.41 24.40
CA VAL A 40 -37.86 4.97 25.02
C VAL A 40 -36.71 5.04 24.01
N GLY A 41 -36.93 4.56 22.79
CA GLY A 41 -35.92 4.51 21.73
C GLY A 41 -35.46 5.87 21.21
N SER A 42 -36.31 6.92 21.28
CA SER A 42 -35.86 8.27 20.91
C SER A 42 -34.81 8.81 21.88
N VAL A 43 -34.97 8.59 23.18
CA VAL A 43 -34.06 9.12 24.21
C VAL A 43 -32.71 8.38 24.16
N ASP A 44 -32.74 7.05 24.01
CA ASP A 44 -31.54 6.22 23.90
C ASP A 44 -30.76 6.51 22.61
N MET A 45 -31.45 6.68 21.47
CA MET A 45 -30.78 7.02 20.20
C MET A 45 -30.15 8.42 20.24
N SER A 46 -30.83 9.43 20.81
CA SER A 46 -30.24 10.77 20.96
C SER A 46 -29.03 10.77 21.88
N PHE A 47 -29.07 10.01 22.98
CA PHE A 47 -27.96 9.90 23.93
C PHE A 47 -26.76 9.16 23.32
N ILE A 48 -27.00 8.06 22.60
CA ILE A 48 -25.95 7.31 21.90
C ILE A 48 -25.29 8.19 20.83
N MET A 49 -26.05 9.05 20.15
CA MET A 49 -25.52 9.95 19.13
C MET A 49 -24.67 11.07 19.74
N GLU A 50 -25.15 11.73 20.80
CA GLU A 50 -24.37 12.76 21.51
C GLU A 50 -23.09 12.19 22.16
N PHE A 51 -23.16 10.96 22.65
CA PHE A 51 -22.01 10.24 23.18
C PHE A 51 -21.03 9.87 22.07
N ALA A 52 -21.52 9.37 20.94
CA ALA A 52 -20.70 9.02 19.78
C ALA A 52 -20.02 10.25 19.17
N GLU A 53 -20.72 11.39 19.06
CA GLU A 53 -20.14 12.65 18.58
C GLU A 53 -18.99 13.12 19.47
N ASN A 54 -19.19 13.16 20.78
CA ASN A 54 -18.14 13.55 21.73
C ASN A 54 -16.98 12.54 21.79
N LEU A 55 -17.26 11.25 21.59
CA LEU A 55 -16.24 10.22 21.48
C LEU A 55 -15.43 10.37 20.20
N ILE A 56 -16.08 10.65 19.06
CA ILE A 56 -15.44 10.87 17.76
C ILE A 56 -14.60 12.14 17.78
N LEU A 57 -15.13 13.25 18.30
CA LEU A 57 -14.38 14.51 18.46
C LEU A 57 -13.12 14.34 19.30
N ARG A 58 -13.16 13.46 20.31
CA ARG A 58 -12.00 13.20 21.19
C ARG A 58 -11.04 12.16 20.64
N MET A 59 -11.50 11.33 19.70
CA MET A 59 -10.68 10.37 18.95
C MET A 59 -10.08 10.98 17.67
N MET A 60 -10.55 12.16 17.23
CA MET A 60 -10.12 12.79 15.99
C MET A 60 -8.83 13.61 16.24
N GLU A 61 -7.75 13.22 15.58
CA GLU A 61 -6.44 13.88 15.64
C GLU A 61 -6.57 15.38 15.31
N ASP A 62 -5.91 16.22 16.12
CA ASP A 62 -5.98 17.68 16.01
C ASP A 62 -5.66 18.12 14.57
N PRO A 63 -6.47 19.01 13.96
CA PRO A 63 -6.34 19.36 12.55
C PRO A 63 -4.98 19.98 12.22
N VAL A 64 -4.37 20.65 13.19
CA VAL A 64 -3.04 21.27 13.08
C VAL A 64 -1.93 20.22 13.13
N GLU A 65 -2.07 19.18 13.96
CA GLU A 65 -1.08 18.10 14.08
C GLU A 65 -1.04 17.25 12.82
N ARG A 66 -2.21 16.95 12.24
CA ARG A 66 -2.31 16.26 10.95
C ARG A 66 -1.64 17.04 9.82
N ASP A 67 -1.92 18.34 9.75
CA ASP A 67 -1.34 19.23 8.73
C ASP A 67 0.18 19.35 8.90
N ARG A 68 0.67 19.42 10.15
CA ARG A 68 2.10 19.37 10.48
C ARG A 68 2.72 18.05 10.02
N LYS A 69 2.14 16.90 10.38
CA LYS A 69 2.63 15.56 10.01
C LYS A 69 2.66 15.37 8.49
N PHE A 70 1.65 15.88 7.78
CA PHE A 70 1.63 15.86 6.32
C PHE A 70 2.76 16.72 5.73
N ARG A 71 3.00 17.92 6.26
CA ARG A 71 4.12 18.77 5.83
C ARG A 71 5.46 18.09 6.08
N GLU A 72 5.66 17.49 7.25
CA GLU A 72 6.87 16.73 7.59
C GLU A 72 7.10 15.58 6.59
N HIS A 73 6.05 14.84 6.24
CA HIS A 73 6.11 13.79 5.22
C HIS A 73 6.52 14.34 3.84
N VAL A 74 5.92 15.45 3.40
CA VAL A 74 6.25 16.09 2.12
C VAL A 74 7.70 16.56 2.09
N TYR A 75 8.18 17.16 3.19
CA TYR A 75 9.57 17.59 3.28
C TYR A 75 10.55 16.42 3.26
N HIS A 76 10.25 15.33 3.97
CA HIS A 76 11.05 14.12 3.94
C HIS A 76 11.10 13.51 2.53
N MET A 77 9.97 13.46 1.82
CA MET A 77 9.91 12.96 0.45
C MET A 77 10.71 13.84 -0.52
N LYS A 78 10.61 15.17 -0.38
CA LYS A 78 11.40 16.12 -1.15
C LYS A 78 12.90 15.89 -0.94
N GLU A 79 13.34 15.75 0.30
CA GLU A 79 14.75 15.50 0.65
C GLU A 79 15.27 14.18 0.04
N ARG A 80 14.45 13.12 0.02
CA ARG A 80 14.80 11.86 -0.66
C ARG A 80 15.00 12.10 -2.15
N CYS A 81 14.07 12.80 -2.80
CA CYS A 81 14.17 13.09 -4.23
C CYS A 81 15.37 13.97 -4.56
N THR A 82 15.73 14.96 -3.73
CA THR A 82 16.92 15.79 -3.96
C THR A 82 18.21 14.97 -3.86
N LYS A 83 18.34 14.11 -2.84
CA LYS A 83 19.49 13.20 -2.71
C LYS A 83 19.61 12.25 -3.89
N THR A 84 18.48 11.69 -4.33
CA THR A 84 18.46 10.83 -5.52
C THR A 84 18.87 11.63 -6.76
N LYS A 85 18.36 12.84 -6.96
CA LYS A 85 18.74 13.70 -8.08
C LYS A 85 20.23 14.05 -8.08
N GLU A 86 20.81 14.33 -6.91
CA GLU A 86 22.25 14.56 -6.75
C GLU A 86 23.05 13.31 -7.13
N MET A 87 22.64 12.13 -6.66
CA MET A 87 23.26 10.86 -7.07
C MET A 87 23.19 10.63 -8.58
N TRP A 88 22.08 11.00 -9.21
CA TRP A 88 21.89 10.89 -10.67
C TRP A 88 22.72 11.92 -11.45
N GLY A 89 23.18 12.98 -10.80
CA GLY A 89 24.12 13.93 -11.37
C GLY A 89 25.53 13.35 -11.54
N TYR A 90 25.86 12.27 -10.82
CA TYR A 90 27.13 11.58 -11.01
C TYR A 90 27.06 10.58 -12.18
N PRO A 91 28.14 10.45 -12.96
CA PRO A 91 28.23 9.42 -13.98
C PRO A 91 28.07 8.00 -13.42
N ILE A 92 27.41 7.11 -14.17
CA ILE A 92 27.18 5.69 -13.80
C ILE A 92 28.48 4.96 -13.42
N ARG A 93 29.58 5.33 -14.08
CA ARG A 93 30.93 4.85 -13.78
C ARG A 93 31.74 6.05 -13.27
N PRO A 94 32.48 5.92 -12.15
CA PRO A 94 33.35 7.00 -11.70
C PRO A 94 34.35 7.37 -12.81
N TYR A 95 34.73 8.65 -12.86
CA TYR A 95 35.74 9.11 -13.81
C TYR A 95 37.03 8.28 -13.63
N GLY A 96 37.72 7.99 -14.74
CA GLY A 96 38.89 7.11 -14.74
C GLY A 96 38.57 5.61 -14.67
N PHE A 97 37.29 5.20 -14.66
CA PHE A 97 36.93 3.79 -14.78
C PHE A 97 37.53 3.12 -16.04
N TRP A 98 37.51 3.83 -17.18
CA TRP A 98 38.10 3.36 -18.44
C TRP A 98 39.63 3.45 -18.51
N THR A 99 40.28 4.10 -17.55
CA THR A 99 41.74 4.26 -17.51
C THR A 99 42.42 3.27 -16.56
N PHE A 100 41.67 2.54 -15.74
CA PHE A 100 42.24 1.51 -14.86
C PHE A 100 42.38 0.18 -15.60
N ASP A 101 43.63 -0.20 -15.88
CA ASP A 101 43.99 -1.48 -16.53
C ASP A 101 43.35 -2.70 -15.88
N ARG A 102 43.15 -2.67 -14.56
CA ARG A 102 42.54 -3.77 -13.81
C ARG A 102 41.13 -4.14 -14.32
N HIS A 103 40.35 -3.16 -14.78
CA HIS A 103 39.00 -3.39 -15.29
C HIS A 103 38.95 -3.65 -16.80
N ASN A 104 40.00 -3.27 -17.54
CA ASN A 104 40.10 -3.49 -18.99
C ASN A 104 40.90 -4.75 -19.35
N ALA A 105 41.69 -5.32 -18.44
CA ALA A 105 42.57 -6.46 -18.72
C ALA A 105 41.85 -7.68 -19.31
N GLN A 106 40.62 -7.97 -18.86
CA GLN A 106 39.82 -9.09 -19.37
C GLN A 106 39.09 -8.75 -20.68
N ILE A 107 38.81 -7.47 -20.92
CA ILE A 107 38.07 -6.99 -22.11
C ILE A 107 39.03 -6.82 -23.29
N ASN A 108 40.28 -6.43 -23.03
CA ASN A 108 41.32 -6.25 -24.04
C ASN A 108 41.83 -7.59 -24.61
N GLN A 109 41.63 -8.71 -23.89
CA GLN A 109 42.00 -10.05 -24.35
C GLN A 109 40.94 -10.70 -25.25
N VAL A 110 39.80 -10.03 -25.51
CA VAL A 110 38.75 -10.52 -26.42
C VAL A 110 39.21 -10.33 -27.87
N GLU A 111 39.07 -11.39 -28.69
CA GLU A 111 39.40 -11.36 -30.12
C GLU A 111 38.71 -10.17 -30.83
N GLY A 112 39.49 -9.34 -31.52
CA GLY A 112 39.03 -8.12 -32.18
C GLY A 112 39.01 -6.84 -31.32
N ARG A 113 39.39 -6.92 -30.02
CA ARG A 113 39.61 -5.75 -29.15
C ARG A 113 41.05 -5.58 -28.67
N ARG A 114 41.92 -6.55 -28.93
CA ARG A 114 43.37 -6.46 -28.73
C ARG A 114 43.95 -5.51 -29.77
N ASP A 115 44.63 -4.45 -29.32
CA ASP A 115 45.36 -3.56 -30.23
C ASP A 115 46.51 -4.36 -30.89
N PRO A 116 46.59 -4.44 -32.23
CA PRO A 116 47.65 -5.18 -32.91
C PRO A 116 49.07 -4.65 -32.62
N TYR A 117 49.21 -3.46 -32.06
CA TYR A 117 50.51 -2.87 -31.71
C TYR A 117 50.90 -3.07 -30.24
N ASP A 118 50.00 -3.52 -29.36
CA ASP A 118 50.30 -3.74 -27.94
C ASP A 118 51.39 -4.81 -27.77
N ASP A 119 51.36 -5.87 -28.60
CA ASP A 119 52.34 -6.96 -28.55
C ASP A 119 53.75 -6.47 -28.92
N LEU A 120 53.85 -5.59 -29.93
CA LEU A 120 55.13 -5.03 -30.39
C LEU A 120 55.75 -4.06 -29.38
N LEU A 121 54.91 -3.27 -28.70
CA LEU A 121 55.35 -2.35 -27.64
C LEU A 121 55.81 -3.12 -26.40
N GLN A 122 55.12 -4.22 -26.07
CA GLN A 122 55.48 -5.09 -24.96
C GLN A 122 56.81 -5.81 -25.24
N ASP A 123 57.02 -6.31 -26.46
CA ASP A 123 58.29 -6.91 -26.86
C ASP A 123 59.46 -5.91 -26.75
N GLN A 124 59.29 -4.67 -27.23
CA GLN A 124 60.32 -3.61 -27.10
C GLN A 124 60.65 -3.27 -25.65
N GLN A 125 59.66 -3.20 -24.75
CA GLN A 125 59.90 -2.93 -23.33
C GLN A 125 60.63 -4.11 -22.65
N THR A 126 60.28 -5.33 -23.03
CA THR A 126 60.89 -6.55 -22.47
C THR A 126 62.35 -6.70 -22.96
N GLU A 127 62.61 -6.40 -24.23
CA GLU A 127 63.96 -6.34 -24.80
C GLU A 127 64.82 -5.23 -24.18
N ALA A 128 64.28 -4.02 -24.01
CA ALA A 128 65.00 -2.91 -23.37
C ALA A 128 65.37 -3.23 -21.90
N SER A 129 64.48 -3.92 -21.16
CA SER A 129 64.73 -4.31 -19.77
C SER A 129 65.72 -5.47 -19.62
N SER A 130 65.80 -6.37 -20.62
CA SER A 130 66.77 -7.47 -20.65
C SER A 130 68.16 -7.05 -21.16
N SER A 131 68.24 -6.03 -22.02
CA SER A 131 69.49 -5.42 -22.47
C SER A 131 70.17 -4.53 -21.41
N SER A 132 69.46 -4.18 -20.32
CA SER A 132 69.98 -3.30 -19.27
C SER A 132 70.52 -4.04 -18.03
N LYS A 133 70.73 -5.36 -18.13
CA LYS A 133 71.47 -6.20 -17.17
C LYS A 133 72.80 -6.63 -17.77
#